data_AF-A0A3N6A206-F1
#
_entry.id   AF-A0A3N6A206-F1
#
_cell.length_a   1.000
_cell.length_b   1.000
_cell.length_c   1.000
_cell.angle_alpha   90.00
_cell.angle_beta   90.00
_cell.angle_gamma   90.00
#
_symmetry.space_group_name_H-M   'P 1'
#
loop_
_entity.id
_entity.type
_entity.pdbx_description
1 polymer ?
#
loop_
_entity_poly.entity_id
_entity_poly.type
_entity_poly.pdbx_seq_one_letter_code
_entity_poly.pdbx_strand_id
1 'polypeptide(L)'
;WDYRMRSGRTLWEELCHRYQSGVDTVRRMQATWKSLEGRIDTERAGQIGVFLKIQEAEARWWRDACVLYFQTFSKRPIPKECEQPTETLDYYKSIVKRYVPGTARPIR
;
A
#
# COMPACT_ATOMS: atom_id res chain seq x y z
N TRP A 1 3.56 21.79 4.73
CA TRP A 1 3.21 20.55 5.46
C TRP A 1 2.25 20.78 6.61
N ASP A 2 2.19 21.98 7.21
CA ASP A 2 1.31 22.29 8.36
C ASP A 2 -0.14 22.64 8.04
N TYR A 3 -0.50 22.77 6.75
CA TYR A 3 -1.86 23.10 6.36
C TYR A 3 -2.85 22.12 7.00
N ARG A 4 -3.88 22.64 7.65
CA ARG A 4 -4.87 21.84 8.36
C ARG A 4 -5.93 21.34 7.38
N MET A 5 -6.04 20.02 7.29
CA MET A 5 -7.05 19.35 6.49
C MET A 5 -8.40 19.34 7.23
N ARG A 6 -9.48 18.99 6.53
CA ARG A 6 -10.83 18.87 7.15
C ARG A 6 -10.86 17.86 8.32
N SER A 7 -9.95 16.90 8.37
CA SER A 7 -9.78 15.95 9.46
C SER A 7 -9.15 16.56 10.74
N GLY A 8 -8.70 17.81 10.70
CA GLY A 8 -7.94 18.46 11.78
C GLY A 8 -6.43 18.14 11.78
N ARG A 9 -6.03 17.11 11.03
CA ARG A 9 -4.62 16.74 10.83
C ARG A 9 -3.91 17.75 9.93
N THR A 10 -2.60 17.88 10.10
CA THR A 10 -1.76 18.57 9.12
C THR A 10 -1.74 17.80 7.79
N LEU A 11 -1.38 18.47 6.70
CA LEU A 11 -1.26 17.84 5.38
C LEU A 11 -0.30 16.64 5.40
N TRP A 12 0.80 16.72 6.16
CA TRP A 12 1.74 15.60 6.30
C TRP A 12 1.10 14.40 6.99
N GLU A 13 0.47 14.61 8.15
CA GLU A 13 -0.21 13.54 8.88
C GLU A 13 -1.32 12.92 8.03
N GLU A 14 -2.16 13.74 7.40
CA GLU A 14 -3.23 13.26 6.53
C GLU A 14 -2.68 12.45 5.35
N LEU A 15 -1.57 12.88 4.73
CA LEU A 15 -0.93 12.10 3.67
C LEU A 15 -0.51 10.71 4.17
N CYS A 16 0.17 10.62 5.31
CA CYS A 16 0.57 9.34 5.91
C CYS A 16 -0.66 8.44 6.19
N HIS A 17 -1.71 9.01 6.79
CA HIS A 17 -2.93 8.27 7.09
C HIS A 17 -3.68 7.82 5.82
N ARG A 18 -3.63 8.58 4.73
CA ARG A 18 -4.27 8.20 3.46
C ARG A 18 -3.56 7.01 2.82
N TYR A 19 -2.23 6.99 2.81
CA TYR A 19 -1.50 5.83 2.32
C TYR A 19 -1.71 4.59 3.20
N GLN A 20 -1.75 4.74 4.53
CA GLN A 20 -2.11 3.64 5.45
C GLN A 20 -3.54 3.14 5.20
N SER A 21 -4.51 4.04 5.04
CA SER A 21 -5.90 3.70 4.76
C SER A 21 -6.07 2.91 3.46
N GLY A 22 -5.18 3.10 2.48
CA GLY A 22 -5.15 2.28 1.26
C GLY A 22 -4.84 0.82 1.58
N VAL A 23 -3.80 0.55 2.36
CA VAL A 23 -3.44 -0.80 2.83
C VAL A 23 -4.59 -1.43 3.63
N ASP A 24 -5.15 -0.68 4.58
CA ASP A 24 -6.24 -1.17 5.43
C ASP A 24 -7.49 -1.50 4.61
N THR A 25 -7.72 -0.79 3.52
CA THR A 25 -8.83 -1.09 2.59
C THR A 25 -8.62 -2.43 1.91
N VAL A 26 -7.41 -2.74 1.42
CA VAL A 26 -7.14 -4.05 0.80
C VAL A 26 -7.26 -5.19 1.82
N ARG A 27 -6.83 -4.97 3.07
CA ARG A 27 -7.04 -5.95 4.16
C ARG A 27 -8.52 -6.20 4.44
N ARG A 28 -9.36 -5.15 4.41
CA ARG A 28 -10.82 -5.32 4.48
C ARG A 28 -11.38 -6.08 3.27
N MET A 29 -10.85 -5.86 2.07
CA MET A 29 -11.24 -6.62 0.88
C MET A 29 -10.90 -8.11 1.04
N GLN A 30 -9.72 -8.45 1.57
CA GLN A 30 -9.34 -9.82 1.90
C GLN A 30 -10.31 -10.46 2.90
N ALA A 31 -10.65 -9.75 3.99
CA ALA A 31 -11.60 -10.24 4.99
C ALA A 31 -13.00 -10.44 4.40
N THR A 32 -13.45 -9.50 3.57
CA THR A 32 -14.74 -9.58 2.87
C THR A 32 -14.76 -10.78 1.92
N TRP A 33 -13.71 -10.97 1.13
CA TRP A 33 -13.60 -12.11 0.22
C TRP A 33 -13.63 -13.45 0.97
N LYS A 34 -12.89 -13.55 2.08
CA LYS A 34 -12.89 -14.75 2.93
C LYS A 34 -14.29 -15.05 3.49
N SER A 35 -15.09 -14.03 3.81
CA SER A 35 -16.47 -14.24 4.31
C SER A 35 -17.42 -14.89 3.29
N LEU A 36 -17.03 -14.91 2.01
CA LEU A 36 -17.79 -15.54 0.92
C LEU A 36 -17.40 -17.01 0.68
N GLU A 37 -16.50 -17.57 1.49
CA GLU A 37 -16.09 -18.97 1.41
C GLU A 37 -17.31 -19.91 1.47
N GLY A 38 -17.32 -20.93 0.60
CA GLY A 38 -18.46 -21.83 0.43
C GLY A 38 -19.64 -21.28 -0.39
N ARG A 39 -19.65 -19.98 -0.73
CA ARG A 39 -20.64 -19.37 -1.67
C ARG A 39 -20.10 -19.21 -3.09
N ILE A 40 -18.82 -19.45 -3.28
CA ILE A 40 -18.08 -19.37 -4.55
C ILE A 40 -17.36 -20.72 -4.71
N ASP A 41 -17.22 -21.20 -5.94
CA ASP A 41 -16.43 -22.41 -6.22
C ASP A 41 -14.98 -22.23 -5.75
N THR A 42 -14.37 -23.36 -5.39
CA THR A 42 -13.03 -23.41 -4.79
C THR A 42 -11.95 -22.81 -5.67
N GLU A 43 -12.06 -22.97 -7.00
CA GLU A 43 -11.05 -22.49 -7.95
C GLU A 43 -10.98 -20.96 -7.96
N ARG A 44 -12.11 -20.29 -8.22
CA ARG A 44 -12.17 -18.82 -8.24
C ARG A 44 -11.93 -18.23 -6.86
N ALA A 45 -12.48 -18.85 -5.81
CA ALA A 45 -12.25 -18.42 -4.42
C ALA A 45 -10.75 -18.42 -4.10
N GLY A 46 -10.03 -19.49 -4.45
CA GLY A 46 -8.59 -19.62 -4.27
C GLY A 46 -7.79 -18.62 -5.11
N GLN A 47 -8.09 -18.49 -6.40
CA GLN A 47 -7.37 -17.60 -7.31
C GLN A 47 -7.45 -16.14 -6.86
N ILE A 48 -8.65 -15.64 -6.57
CA ILE A 48 -8.83 -14.26 -6.11
C ILE A 48 -8.21 -14.06 -4.72
N GLY A 49 -8.26 -15.08 -3.85
CA GLY A 49 -7.56 -15.05 -2.57
C GLY A 49 -6.04 -14.84 -2.72
N VAL A 50 -5.41 -15.46 -3.73
CA VAL A 50 -3.99 -15.23 -4.05
C VAL A 50 -3.77 -13.81 -4.59
N PHE A 51 -4.59 -13.33 -5.51
CA PHE A 51 -4.45 -11.98 -6.06
C PHE A 51 -4.62 -10.89 -5.00
N LEU A 52 -5.57 -11.04 -4.08
CA LEU A 52 -5.74 -10.10 -2.97
C LEU A 52 -4.55 -10.11 -1.99
N LYS A 53 -3.87 -11.25 -1.81
CA LYS A 53 -2.61 -11.30 -1.04
C LYS A 53 -1.48 -10.53 -1.72
N ILE A 54 -1.34 -10.70 -3.04
CA ILE A 54 -0.36 -9.92 -3.83
C ILE A 54 -0.68 -8.44 -3.76
N GLN A 55 -1.95 -8.06 -3.96
CA GLN A 55 -2.39 -6.67 -3.92
C GLN A 55 -2.11 -5.99 -2.58
N GLU A 56 -2.28 -6.69 -1.45
CA GLU A 56 -2.00 -6.12 -0.13
C GLU A 56 -0.49 -5.93 0.10
N ALA A 57 0.33 -6.88 -0.33
CA ALA A 57 1.77 -6.74 -0.29
C ALA A 57 2.26 -5.57 -1.17
N GLU A 58 1.69 -5.41 -2.37
CA GLU A 58 1.99 -4.28 -3.25
C GLU A 58 1.48 -2.94 -2.67
N ALA A 59 0.32 -2.93 -2.01
CA ALA A 59 -0.20 -1.73 -1.36
C ALA A 59 0.72 -1.25 -0.22
N ARG A 60 1.25 -2.18 0.60
CA ARG A 60 2.26 -1.85 1.62
C ARG A 60 3.53 -1.29 0.98
N TRP A 61 4.01 -1.93 -0.08
CA TRP A 61 5.17 -1.46 -0.83
C TRP A 61 4.97 -0.02 -1.34
N TRP A 62 3.83 0.26 -1.96
CA TRP A 62 3.49 1.61 -2.42
C TRP A 62 3.39 2.63 -1.29
N ARG A 63 2.75 2.28 -0.17
CA ARG A 63 2.67 3.14 1.03
C ARG A 63 4.08 3.52 1.48
N ASP A 64 4.94 2.54 1.70
CA ASP A 64 6.26 2.75 2.28
C ASP A 64 7.14 3.59 1.35
N ALA A 65 7.20 3.25 0.06
CA ALA A 65 7.97 3.98 -0.93
C ALA A 65 7.52 5.46 -1.05
N CYS A 66 6.20 5.70 -1.16
CA CYS A 66 5.69 7.06 -1.29
C CYS A 66 5.87 7.88 -0.01
N VAL A 67 5.55 7.31 1.16
CA VAL A 67 5.68 8.01 2.44
C VAL A 67 7.14 8.37 2.70
N LEU A 68 8.08 7.44 2.49
CA LEU A 68 9.51 7.71 2.64
C LEU A 68 10.00 8.75 1.63
N TYR A 69 9.53 8.70 0.37
CA TYR A 69 9.87 9.70 -0.63
C TYR A 69 9.44 11.11 -0.18
N PHE A 70 8.18 11.29 0.21
CA PHE A 70 7.69 12.58 0.70
C PHE A 70 8.33 13.00 2.02
N GLN A 71 8.73 12.03 2.86
CA GLN A 71 9.47 12.30 4.10
C GLN A 71 10.80 13.03 3.84
N THR A 72 11.45 12.75 2.70
CA THR A 72 12.68 13.47 2.33
C THR A 72 12.48 14.98 2.17
N PHE A 73 11.27 15.42 1.85
CA PHE A 73 10.92 16.84 1.69
C PHE A 73 10.19 17.39 2.92
N SER A 74 9.36 16.58 3.59
CA SER A 74 8.64 17.01 4.78
C SER A 74 9.54 17.15 6.00
N LYS A 75 10.60 16.34 6.08
CA LYS A 75 11.51 16.22 7.23
C LYS A 75 10.78 15.97 8.55
N ARG A 76 9.60 15.32 8.48
CA ARG A 76 8.74 15.04 9.63
C ARG A 76 8.71 13.55 9.95
N PRO A 77 8.55 13.18 11.22
CA PRO A 77 8.34 11.79 11.58
C PRO A 77 7.01 11.29 11.00
N ILE A 78 6.96 10.01 10.65
CA ILE A 78 5.71 9.34 10.30
C ILE A 78 4.89 9.20 11.60
N PRO A 79 3.58 9.51 11.62
CA PRO A 79 2.73 9.33 12.80
C PRO A 79 2.82 7.89 13.34
N LYS A 80 2.80 7.73 14.67
CA LYS A 80 2.98 6.42 15.32
C LYS A 80 1.81 5.48 15.09
N GLU A 81 0.65 6.04 14.75
CA GLU A 81 -0.58 5.33 14.42
C GLU A 81 -0.52 4.67 13.03
N CYS A 82 0.40 5.12 12.17
CA CYS A 82 0.70 4.47 10.91
C CYS A 82 1.79 3.41 11.10
N GLU A 83 1.67 2.29 10.38
CA GLU A 83 2.75 1.31 10.34
C GLU A 83 4.01 1.96 9.79
N GLN A 84 5.15 1.66 10.42
CA GLN A 84 6.43 2.17 9.98
C GLN A 84 6.92 1.38 8.76
N PRO A 85 7.61 2.03 7.81
CA PRO A 85 8.22 1.35 6.68
C PRO A 85 9.15 0.24 7.13
N THR A 86 9.10 -0.91 6.45
CA THR A 86 9.94 -2.06 6.81
C THR A 86 11.37 -1.91 6.31
N GLU A 87 11.59 -1.09 5.29
CA GLU A 87 12.86 -0.90 4.61
C GLU A 87 13.17 0.59 4.37
N THR A 88 14.37 0.87 3.85
CA THR A 88 14.82 2.25 3.55
C THR A 88 14.29 2.76 2.19
N LEU A 89 14.33 4.08 1.98
CA LEU A 89 13.96 4.65 0.68
C LEU A 89 14.87 4.14 -0.45
N ASP A 90 16.16 3.94 -0.17
CA ASP A 90 17.12 3.46 -1.16
C ASP A 90 16.85 2.01 -1.55
N TYR A 91 16.41 1.18 -0.60
CA TYR A 91 15.89 -0.15 -0.92
C TYR A 91 14.74 -0.05 -1.93
N TYR A 92 13.72 0.75 -1.66
CA TYR A 92 12.57 0.86 -2.55
C TYR A 92 12.91 1.43 -3.95
N LYS A 93 13.88 2.35 -4.04
CA LYS A 93 14.40 2.87 -5.32
C LYS A 93 15.18 1.84 -6.13
N SER A 94 15.80 0.86 -5.47
CA SER A 94 16.58 -0.18 -6.16
C SER A 94 15.74 -1.30 -6.76
N ILE A 95 14.44 -1.34 -6.47
CA ILE A 95 13.52 -2.35 -6.99
C ILE A 95 13.34 -2.18 -8.50
N VAL A 96 13.84 -3.15 -9.26
CA VAL A 96 13.62 -3.26 -10.70
C VAL A 96 12.58 -4.35 -10.97
N LYS A 97 11.36 -3.96 -11.35
CA LYS A 97 10.32 -4.91 -11.77
C LYS A 97 10.55 -5.33 -13.22
N ARG A 98 11.10 -6.54 -13.41
CA ARG A 98 11.35 -7.15 -14.74
C ARG A 98 10.06 -7.49 -15.50
N TYR A 99 8.97 -7.71 -14.77
CA TYR A 99 7.66 -8.01 -15.32
C TYR A 99 6.61 -7.12 -14.66
N VAL A 100 6.02 -6.22 -15.45
CA VAL A 100 4.90 -5.38 -15.05
C VAL A 100 3.68 -5.85 -15.87
N PRO A 101 2.62 -6.35 -15.23
CA PRO A 101 1.41 -6.76 -15.94
C PRO A 101 0.89 -5.62 -16.82
N GLY A 102 0.60 -5.91 -18.10
CA GLY A 102 0.11 -4.92 -19.06
C GLY A 102 1.17 -4.21 -19.90
N THR A 103 2.47 -4.40 -19.66
CA THR A 103 3.53 -3.94 -20.58
C THR A 103 3.94 -5.06 -21.53
N ALA A 104 3.81 -4.84 -22.84
CA ALA A 104 4.15 -5.82 -23.88
C ALA A 104 5.67 -6.09 -24.03
N ARG A 105 6.54 -5.36 -23.31
CA ARG A 105 7.99 -5.55 -23.33
C ARG A 105 8.57 -5.42 -21.92
N PRO A 106 9.64 -6.17 -21.60
CA PRO A 106 10.40 -5.93 -20.38
C PRO A 106 10.88 -4.48 -20.35
N ILE A 107 10.76 -3.82 -19.20
CA ILE A 107 11.38 -2.52 -18.96
C ILE A 107 12.90 -2.77 -18.97
N ARG A 108 13.61 -2.14 -19.92
CA ARG A 108 15.07 -2.27 -20.08
C ARG A 108 15.81 -1.60 -18.94
#